data_AF-A0AAU1ZJI6-F1
#
_entry.id   AF-A0AAU1ZJI6-F1
#
_cell.length_a   1.000
_cell.length_b   1.000
_cell.length_c   1.000
_cell.angle_alpha   90.00
_cell.angle_beta   90.00
_cell.angle_gamma   90.00
#
_symmetry.space_group_name_H-M   'P 1'
#
loop_
_entity.id
_entity.type
_entity.pdbx_description
1 polymer ?
#
loop_
_entity_poly.entity_id
_entity_poly.type
_entity_poly.pdbx_seq_one_letter_code
_entity_poly.pdbx_strand_id
1 'polypeptide(L)'
;MLRPPRSGASRTVHARFSVREAPGVTVGAPGPLPYGVDGVARRTAQRALSEAGRGYLGGHVELRAPRGLAPRVLRRAIDRAVALAVAATLHGAPPTTRIRLRT
;
A
#
# COMPACT_ATOMS: atom_id res chain seq x y z
N MET A 1 -23.24 34.24 -1.40
CA MET A 1 -21.84 33.76 -1.45
C MET A 1 -21.82 32.28 -1.79
N LEU A 2 -21.46 31.93 -3.03
CA LEU A 2 -21.40 30.55 -3.50
C LEU A 2 -20.09 29.91 -3.03
N ARG A 3 -20.20 28.89 -2.16
CA ARG A 3 -19.06 28.12 -1.64
C ARG A 3 -18.53 27.24 -2.78
N PRO A 4 -17.24 27.30 -3.14
CA PRO A 4 -16.72 26.50 -4.25
C PRO A 4 -16.86 24.99 -3.95
N PRO A 5 -17.13 24.15 -4.95
CA PRO A 5 -17.16 22.71 -4.76
C PRO A 5 -15.78 22.26 -4.27
N ARG A 6 -15.75 21.49 -3.18
CA ARG A 6 -14.52 20.95 -2.57
C ARG A 6 -13.84 19.96 -3.54
N SER A 7 -13.12 20.47 -4.53
CA SER A 7 -12.13 19.71 -5.29
C SER A 7 -10.91 19.50 -4.39
N GLY A 8 -11.04 18.54 -3.47
CA GLY A 8 -10.06 18.37 -2.39
C GLY A 8 -10.29 17.13 -1.55
N ALA A 9 -10.91 16.08 -2.09
CA ALA A 9 -10.86 14.77 -1.45
C ALA A 9 -9.39 14.31 -1.47
N SER A 10 -8.68 14.46 -0.35
CA SER A 10 -7.29 14.03 -0.19
C SER A 10 -7.13 12.58 -0.67
N ARG A 11 -6.57 12.40 -1.87
CA ARG A 11 -6.37 11.08 -2.50
C ARG A 11 -5.10 10.45 -1.93
N THR A 12 -5.16 10.05 -0.66
CA THR A 12 -4.01 9.43 0.03
C THR A 12 -4.12 7.91 -0.02
N VAL A 13 -3.05 7.25 -0.42
CA VAL A 13 -2.90 5.79 -0.29
C VAL A 13 -2.15 5.50 1.02
N HIS A 14 -2.74 4.63 1.84
CA HIS A 14 -2.14 4.17 3.08
C HIS A 14 -1.76 2.71 2.91
N ALA A 15 -0.54 2.37 3.31
CA ALA A 15 -0.07 1.00 3.39
C ALA A 15 0.56 0.77 4.76
N ARG A 16 0.24 -0.34 5.40
CA ARG A 16 0.93 -0.79 6.61
C ARG A 16 1.38 -2.22 6.40
N PHE A 17 2.62 -2.52 6.78
CA PHE A 17 3.17 -3.86 6.65
C PHE A 17 3.56 -4.43 8.00
N SER A 18 3.06 -5.63 8.32
CA SER A 18 3.53 -6.42 9.46
C SER A 18 4.14 -7.73 8.96
N VAL A 19 5.32 -8.06 9.49
CA VAL A 19 5.97 -9.34 9.22
C VAL A 19 5.20 -10.45 9.91
N ARG A 20 5.11 -11.61 9.25
CA ARG A 20 4.60 -12.85 9.83
C ARG A 20 5.59 -13.97 9.55
N GLU A 21 5.73 -14.88 10.51
CA GLU A 21 6.58 -16.06 10.35
C GLU A 21 5.96 -17.09 9.41
N ALA A 22 4.62 -17.10 9.30
CA ALA A 22 3.93 -17.92 8.32
C ALA A 22 4.29 -17.49 6.89
N PRO A 23 4.60 -18.43 5.98
CA PRO A 23 5.02 -18.10 4.63
C PRO A 23 3.88 -17.45 3.84
N GLY A 24 4.26 -16.47 3.01
CA GLY A 24 3.35 -15.78 2.09
C GLY A 24 2.85 -14.43 2.59
N VAL A 25 2.45 -13.58 1.64
CA VAL A 25 1.91 -12.25 1.94
C VAL A 25 0.40 -12.26 1.76
N THR A 26 -0.30 -11.80 2.79
CA THR A 26 -1.74 -11.55 2.77
C THR A 26 -2.01 -10.06 2.62
N VAL A 27 -3.10 -9.70 1.95
CA VAL A 27 -3.50 -8.30 1.78
C VAL A 27 -4.88 -8.12 2.37
N GLY A 28 -4.99 -7.22 3.36
CA GLY A 28 -6.25 -6.81 3.97
C GLY A 28 -6.60 -5.39 3.59
N ALA A 29 -7.89 -5.08 3.53
CA ALA A 29 -8.37 -3.71 3.41
C ALA A 29 -9.65 -3.54 4.22
N PRO A 30 -9.86 -2.36 4.85
CA PRO A 30 -11.08 -2.06 5.60
C PRO A 30 -12.30 -1.80 4.70
N GLY A 31 -12.18 -2.01 3.39
CA GLY A 31 -13.24 -1.82 2.41
C GLY A 31 -12.83 -2.35 1.04
N PRO A 32 -13.77 -2.37 0.07
CA PRO A 32 -13.51 -2.94 -1.25
C PRO A 32 -12.37 -2.18 -1.94
N LEU A 33 -11.31 -2.93 -2.29
CA LEU A 33 -10.23 -2.46 -3.12
C LEU A 33 -10.63 -2.55 -4.60
N PRO A 34 -10.14 -1.63 -5.45
CA PRO A 34 -10.27 -1.80 -6.89
C PRO A 34 -9.64 -3.13 -7.35
N TYR A 35 -10.24 -3.75 -8.36
CA TYR A 35 -9.82 -5.06 -8.85
C TYR A 35 -8.31 -5.11 -9.19
N GLY A 36 -7.63 -6.17 -8.73
CA GLY A 36 -6.21 -6.44 -9.02
C GLY A 36 -5.20 -5.63 -8.20
N VAL A 37 -5.66 -4.71 -7.34
CA VAL A 37 -4.81 -3.94 -6.43
C VAL A 37 -4.15 -4.82 -5.38
N ASP A 38 -4.91 -5.77 -4.84
CA ASP A 38 -4.47 -6.79 -3.89
C ASP A 38 -3.31 -7.62 -4.47
N GLY A 39 -3.44 -8.07 -5.72
CA GLY A 39 -2.39 -8.81 -6.41
C GLY A 39 -1.13 -7.98 -6.66
N VAL A 40 -1.28 -6.68 -6.95
CA VAL A 40 -0.12 -5.76 -7.06
C VAL A 40 0.59 -5.66 -5.71
N ALA A 41 -0.13 -5.30 -4.65
CA ALA A 41 0.47 -5.12 -3.34
C ALA A 41 1.13 -6.39 -2.81
N ARG A 42 0.50 -7.55 -3.01
CA ARG A 42 1.09 -8.85 -2.64
C ARG A 42 2.42 -9.07 -3.34
N ARG A 43 2.45 -8.92 -4.67
CA ARG A 43 3.68 -9.12 -5.46
C ARG A 43 4.77 -8.11 -5.07
N THR A 44 4.40 -6.86 -4.85
CA THR A 44 5.36 -5.82 -4.44
C THR A 44 5.96 -6.14 -3.07
N ALA A 45 5.15 -6.55 -2.09
CA ALA A 45 5.64 -6.93 -0.78
C ALA A 45 6.54 -8.17 -0.82
N GLN A 46 6.13 -9.22 -1.56
CA GLN A 46 6.95 -10.42 -1.75
C GLN A 46 8.29 -10.07 -2.40
N ARG A 47 8.26 -9.24 -3.46
CA ARG A 47 9.46 -8.76 -4.13
C ARG A 47 10.38 -8.00 -3.18
N ALA A 48 9.85 -7.05 -2.40
CA ALA A 48 10.63 -6.25 -1.46
C ALA A 48 11.26 -7.12 -0.36
N LEU A 49 10.54 -8.13 0.14
CA LEU A 49 11.09 -9.10 1.09
C LEU A 49 12.23 -9.93 0.46
N SER A 50 12.03 -10.42 -0.77
CA SER A 50 13.07 -11.16 -1.50
C SER A 50 14.30 -10.30 -1.77
N GLU A 51 14.12 -9.05 -2.22
CA GLU A 51 15.21 -8.10 -2.46
C GLU A 51 16.00 -7.77 -1.18
N ALA A 52 15.35 -7.81 -0.01
CA ALA A 52 15.99 -7.64 1.28
C ALA A 52 16.61 -8.92 1.86
N GLY A 53 16.65 -10.03 1.11
CA GLY A 53 17.15 -11.33 1.60
C GLY A 53 16.24 -12.01 2.63
N ARG A 54 14.98 -11.56 2.75
CA ARG A 54 13.97 -12.04 3.70
C ARG A 54 12.80 -12.74 2.99
N GLY A 55 13.03 -13.31 1.81
CA GLY A 55 12.00 -13.98 1.01
C GLY A 55 11.36 -15.22 1.65
N TYR A 56 11.96 -15.74 2.74
CA TYR A 56 11.40 -16.82 3.55
C TYR A 56 10.32 -16.34 4.53
N LEU A 57 10.25 -15.02 4.80
CA LEU A 57 9.23 -14.43 5.66
C LEU A 57 7.95 -14.17 4.88
N GLY A 58 6.82 -14.23 5.58
CA GLY A 58 5.56 -13.72 5.09
C GLY A 58 5.21 -12.36 5.70
N GLY A 59 3.96 -11.97 5.52
CA GLY A 59 3.46 -10.75 6.12
C GLY A 59 2.01 -10.43 5.81
N HIS A 60 1.55 -9.35 6.42
CA HIS A 60 0.23 -8.79 6.18
C HIS A 60 0.37 -7.32 5.75
N VAL A 61 -0.22 -7.01 4.60
CA VAL A 61 -0.32 -5.65 4.09
C VAL A 61 -1.74 -5.15 4.33
N GLU A 62 -1.91 -4.16 5.19
CA GLU A 62 -3.17 -3.41 5.28
C GLU A 62 -3.13 -2.25 4.28
N LEU A 63 -4.10 -2.19 3.38
CA LEU A 63 -4.21 -1.16 2.36
C LEU A 63 -5.47 -0.34 2.50
N ARG A 64 -5.31 0.98 2.36
CA ARG A 64 -6.42 1.91 2.16
C ARG A 64 -6.15 2.75 0.93
N ALA A 65 -6.95 2.54 -0.11
CA ALA A 65 -6.90 3.30 -1.34
C ALA A 65 -8.14 4.20 -1.47
N PRO A 66 -7.99 5.43 -1.99
CA PRO A 66 -9.12 6.29 -2.27
C PRO A 66 -9.85 5.81 -3.53
N ARG A 67 -11.16 6.03 -3.58
CA ARG A 67 -12.01 5.69 -4.74
C ARG A 67 -11.88 6.74 -5.84
N GLY A 68 -12.12 6.36 -7.09
CA GLY A 68 -12.20 7.28 -8.23
C GLY A 68 -10.85 7.77 -8.77
N LEU A 69 -9.76 7.03 -8.52
CA LEU A 69 -8.47 7.28 -9.16
C LEU A 69 -8.32 6.50 -10.47
N ALA A 70 -7.55 7.07 -11.39
CA ALA A 70 -7.08 6.34 -12.56
C ALA A 70 -6.29 5.09 -12.12
N PRO A 71 -6.60 3.89 -12.66
CA PRO A 71 -5.99 2.64 -12.23
C PRO A 71 -4.46 2.64 -12.27
N ARG A 72 -3.86 3.31 -13.27
CA ARG A 72 -2.40 3.41 -13.43
C ARG A 72 -1.74 4.23 -12.32
N VAL A 73 -2.34 5.37 -11.96
CA VAL A 73 -1.85 6.24 -10.88
C VAL A 73 -1.95 5.52 -9.54
N LEU A 74 -3.09 4.88 -9.31
CA LEU A 74 -3.32 4.11 -8.11
C LEU A 74 -2.34 2.94 -7.98
N ARG A 75 -2.11 2.19 -9.06
CA ARG A 75 -1.16 1.07 -9.06
C ARG A 75 0.26 1.52 -8.68
N ARG A 76 0.74 2.62 -9.26
CA ARG A 76 2.06 3.18 -8.92
C ARG A 76 2.13 3.68 -7.48
N ALA A 77 1.05 4.29 -7.00
CA ALA A 77 0.97 4.76 -5.62
C ALA A 77 1.04 3.60 -4.62
N ILE A 78 0.33 2.52 -4.89
CA ILE A 78 0.30 1.33 -4.04
C ILE A 78 1.64 0.63 -4.05
N ASP A 79 2.23 0.44 -5.24
CA ASP A 79 3.56 -0.16 -5.37
C ASP A 79 4.59 0.59 -4.51
N ARG A 80 4.66 1.91 -4.64
CA ARG A 80 5.53 2.73 -3.79
C ARG A 80 5.19 2.64 -2.31
N ALA A 81 3.91 2.73 -1.95
CA ALA A 81 3.50 2.74 -0.55
C ALA A 81 3.83 1.42 0.15
N VAL A 82 3.65 0.30 -0.54
CA VAL A 82 3.94 -1.05 -0.03
C VAL A 82 5.45 -1.26 0.09
N ALA A 83 6.23 -0.91 -0.94
CA ALA A 83 7.69 -1.03 -0.88
C ALA A 83 8.28 -0.24 0.30
N LEU A 84 7.81 0.99 0.49
CA LEU A 84 8.22 1.84 1.61
C LEU A 84 7.77 1.29 2.97
N ALA A 85 6.56 0.75 3.07
CA ALA A 85 6.08 0.13 4.31
C ALA A 85 6.91 -1.11 4.68
N VAL A 86 7.25 -1.96 3.71
CA VAL A 86 8.12 -3.13 3.93
C VAL A 86 9.51 -2.69 4.37
N ALA A 87 10.13 -1.75 3.65
CA ALA A 87 11.43 -1.22 4.01
C ALA A 87 11.42 -0.61 5.42
N ALA A 88 10.40 0.20 5.75
CA ALA A 88 10.25 0.78 7.08
C ALA A 88 10.19 -0.30 8.17
N THR A 89 9.37 -1.34 7.98
CA THR A 89 9.26 -2.45 8.94
C THR A 89 10.59 -3.20 9.10
N LEU A 90 11.33 -3.45 8.02
CA LEU A 90 12.63 -4.12 8.07
C LEU A 90 13.72 -3.28 8.74
N HIS A 91 13.63 -1.96 8.65
CA HIS A 91 14.54 -1.02 9.29
C HIS A 91 14.13 -0.64 10.73
N GLY A 92 13.06 -1.25 11.28
CA GLY A 92 12.55 -0.91 12.62
C GLY A 92 11.87 0.46 12.72
N ALA A 93 11.57 1.09 11.58
CA ALA A 93 10.84 2.35 11.49
C ALA A 93 9.31 2.10 11.56
N PRO A 94 8.48 3.15 11.76
CA PRO A 94 7.04 2.99 11.81
C PRO A 94 6.52 2.26 10.55
N PRO A 95 5.80 1.13 10.69
CA PRO A 95 5.45 0.24 9.57
C PRO A 95 4.36 0.81 8.66
N THR A 96 3.95 2.06 8.87
CA THR A 96 2.82 2.70 8.20
C THR A 96 3.32 3.80 7.28
N THR A 97 3.10 3.63 5.98
CA THR A 97 3.42 4.62 4.96
C THR A 97 2.15 5.26 4.42
N ARG A 98 2.21 6.57 4.15
CA ARG A 98 1.13 7.34 3.53
C ARG A 98 1.65 8.10 2.34
N ILE A 99 1.11 7.83 1.15
CA ILE A 99 1.46 8.55 -0.07
C ILE A 99 0.29 9.44 -0.47
N ARG A 100 0.52 10.75 -0.45
CA ARG A 100 -0.42 11.72 -1.01
C ARG A 100 -0.27 11.76 -2.52
N LEU A 101 -1.37 11.63 -3.24
CA LEU A 101 -1.37 11.75 -4.69
C LEU A 101 -1.64 13.20 -5.08
N ARG A 102 -0.70 13.78 -5.82
CA ARG A 102 -0.93 15.00 -6.59
C ARG A 102 -1.57 14.56 -7.91
N THR A 103 -2.78 15.02 -8.15
CA THR A 103 -3.54 14.79 -9.38
C THR A 103 -3.42 15.98 -10.29
#